data_AF-A0AB38H8D1-F1
#
_entry.id   AF-A0AB38H8D1-F1
#
_cell.length_a   1.000
_cell.length_b   1.000
_cell.length_c   1.000
_cell.angle_alpha   90.00
_cell.angle_beta   90.00
_cell.angle_gamma   90.00
#
_symmetry.space_group_name_H-M   'P 1'
#
loop_
_entity.id
_entity.type
_entity.pdbx_description
1 polymer ?
#
loop_
_entity_poly.entity_id
_entity_poly.type
_entity_poly.pdbx_seq_one_letter_code
_entity_poly.pdbx_strand_id
1 'polypeptide(L)'
;MGEALNYKVDCHQHYFGPQRKNLSSVIRGIKSALTSYAIKNKIPFEWQPRFYEHIIQNQKAFDFIYDYIENNVINWDKDCFY
;
A
#
# COMPACT_ATOMS: atom_id res chain seq x y z
N MET A 1 -54.32 -17.17 -6.58
CA MET A 1 -53.16 -17.97 -6.16
C MET A 1 -52.01 -17.60 -7.08
N GLY A 2 -51.14 -16.72 -6.63
CA GLY A 2 -50.06 -16.16 -7.44
C GLY A 2 -49.03 -15.55 -6.49
N GLU A 3 -48.08 -16.36 -6.06
CA GLU A 3 -46.96 -15.93 -5.23
C GLU A 3 -45.90 -15.29 -6.14
N ALA A 4 -45.70 -13.98 -6.01
CA ALA A 4 -44.53 -13.32 -6.56
C ALA A 4 -43.34 -13.65 -5.67
N LEU A 5 -42.47 -14.53 -6.14
CA LEU A 5 -41.18 -14.82 -5.50
C LEU A 5 -40.33 -13.56 -5.49
N ASN A 6 -40.13 -13.02 -4.30
CA ASN A 6 -39.26 -11.90 -4.00
C ASN A 6 -37.80 -12.36 -4.23
N TYR A 7 -37.28 -12.10 -5.42
CA TYR A 7 -35.87 -12.36 -5.77
C TYR A 7 -35.00 -11.48 -4.87
N LYS A 8 -34.31 -12.11 -3.91
CA LYS A 8 -33.35 -11.43 -3.04
C LYS A 8 -32.34 -10.71 -3.92
N VAL A 9 -32.42 -9.38 -3.92
CA VAL A 9 -31.36 -8.52 -4.44
C VAL A 9 -30.09 -8.90 -3.68
N ASP A 10 -29.14 -9.51 -4.38
CA ASP A 10 -27.84 -9.83 -3.82
C ASP A 10 -27.14 -8.51 -3.49
N CYS A 11 -27.26 -8.13 -2.22
CA CYS A 11 -26.67 -6.94 -1.65
C CYS A 11 -25.20 -7.22 -1.32
N HIS A 12 -24.39 -7.49 -2.34
CA HIS A 12 -22.96 -7.22 -2.26
C HIS A 12 -22.78 -5.69 -2.18
N GLN A 13 -23.04 -5.15 -0.99
CA GLN A 13 -22.84 -3.76 -0.64
C GLN A 13 -21.37 -3.41 -0.83
N HIS A 14 -21.04 -2.75 -1.94
CA HIS A 14 -19.82 -1.95 -2.03
C HIS A 14 -19.97 -0.74 -1.09
N TYR A 15 -19.73 -0.98 0.19
CA TYR A 15 -19.74 0.08 1.20
C TYR A 15 -18.46 0.91 1.04
N PHE A 16 -18.54 2.04 0.33
CA PHE A 16 -17.46 3.02 0.20
C PHE A 16 -17.30 3.82 1.50
N GLY A 17 -16.95 3.12 2.58
CA GLY A 17 -16.58 3.73 3.86
C GLY A 17 -15.10 4.15 3.88
N PRO A 18 -14.69 4.93 4.89
CA PRO A 18 -13.28 5.24 5.10
C PRO A 18 -12.46 3.95 5.22
N GLN A 19 -11.46 3.78 4.34
CA GLN A 19 -10.52 2.66 4.45
C GLN A 19 -9.73 2.79 5.75
N ARG A 20 -9.81 1.76 6.60
CA ARG A 20 -9.15 1.70 7.91
C ARG A 20 -8.58 0.29 8.11
N LYS A 21 -7.51 0.17 8.91
CA LYS A 21 -6.87 -1.11 9.28
C LYS A 21 -6.33 -1.92 8.09
N ASN A 22 -5.92 -1.25 7.01
CA ASN A 22 -5.23 -1.89 5.88
C ASN A 22 -3.93 -1.15 5.53
N LEU A 23 -3.04 -1.83 4.80
CA LEU A 23 -1.73 -1.29 4.44
C LEU A 23 -1.84 0.05 3.72
N SER A 24 -2.75 0.16 2.75
CA SER A 24 -3.01 1.40 2.02
C SER A 24 -3.38 2.58 2.92
N SER A 25 -4.20 2.35 3.96
CA SER A 25 -4.60 3.39 4.92
C SER A 25 -3.42 3.87 5.79
N VAL A 26 -2.53 2.95 6.17
CA VAL A 26 -1.32 3.26 6.95
C VAL A 26 -0.33 4.05 6.09
N ILE A 27 -0.01 3.55 4.89
CA ILE A 27 0.91 4.22 3.95
C ILE A 27 0.37 5.60 3.57
N ARG A 28 -0.94 5.74 3.32
CA ARG A 28 -1.56 7.04 3.06
C ARG A 28 -1.32 8.01 4.22
N GLY A 29 -1.49 7.57 5.46
CA GLY A 29 -1.23 8.39 6.65
C GLY A 29 0.21 8.90 6.69
N ILE A 30 1.18 8.01 6.52
CA ILE A 30 2.61 8.35 6.51
C ILE A 30 2.93 9.36 5.40
N LYS A 31 2.54 9.05 4.14
CA LYS A 31 2.78 9.93 2.99
C LYS A 31 2.14 11.30 3.21
N SER A 32 0.90 11.35 3.73
CA SER A 32 0.22 12.63 3.98
C SER A 32 0.88 13.47 5.08
N ALA A 33 1.36 12.85 6.16
CA ALA A 33 2.00 13.56 7.27
C ALA A 33 3.33 14.20 6.82
N LEU A 34 4.15 13.43 6.09
CA LEU A 34 5.41 13.91 5.56
C LEU A 34 5.24 14.95 4.45
N THR A 35 4.26 14.79 3.56
CA THR A 35 3.92 15.84 2.57
C THR A 35 3.50 17.12 3.27
N SER A 36 2.66 17.04 4.30
CA SER A 36 2.24 18.22 5.08
C SER A 36 3.43 18.90 5.75
N TYR A 37 4.37 18.12 6.30
CA TYR A 37 5.60 18.63 6.87
C TYR A 37 6.50 19.31 5.82
N ALA A 38 6.71 18.68 4.66
CA ALA A 38 7.55 19.23 3.59
C ALA A 38 6.98 20.56 3.06
N ILE A 39 5.67 20.62 2.81
CA ILE A 39 4.97 21.85 2.38
C ILE A 39 5.16 22.95 3.43
N LYS A 40 4.92 22.65 4.71
CA LYS A 40 5.07 23.63 5.80
C LYS A 40 6.48 24.19 5.90
N ASN A 41 7.50 23.36 5.65
CA ASN A 41 8.90 23.74 5.73
C ASN A 41 9.49 24.17 4.37
N LYS A 42 8.66 24.32 3.33
CA LYS A 42 9.10 24.69 1.96
C LYS A 42 10.19 23.76 1.39
N ILE A 43 10.12 22.48 1.73
CA ILE A 43 11.03 21.44 1.22
C ILE A 43 10.47 20.93 -0.11
N PRO A 44 11.17 21.10 -1.25
CA PRO A 44 10.73 20.56 -2.53
C PRO A 44 10.82 19.03 -2.49
N PHE A 45 9.67 18.37 -2.65
CA PHE A 45 9.58 16.92 -2.52
C PHE A 45 8.31 16.41 -3.20
N GLU A 46 8.41 15.24 -3.84
CA GLU A 46 7.27 14.50 -4.36
C GLU A 46 7.45 13.00 -4.10
N TRP A 47 6.33 12.32 -3.89
CA TRP A 47 6.32 10.87 -3.76
C TRP A 47 6.34 10.22 -5.13
N GLN A 48 7.09 9.12 -5.27
CA GLN A 48 6.78 8.14 -6.31
C GLN A 48 5.32 7.66 -6.15
N PRO A 49 4.53 7.62 -7.24
CA PRO A 49 3.14 7.17 -7.18
C PRO A 49 3.04 5.73 -6.67
N ARG A 50 1.97 5.45 -5.91
CA ARG A 50 1.68 4.11 -5.32
C ARG A 50 2.81 3.62 -4.42
N PHE A 51 2.81 2.34 -4.08
CA PHE A 51 3.86 1.68 -3.33
C PHE A 51 3.91 0.21 -3.77
N TYR A 52 5.08 -0.40 -3.67
CA TYR A 52 5.25 -1.83 -3.89
C TYR A 52 4.86 -2.59 -2.62
N GLU A 53 4.09 -3.66 -2.77
CA GLU A 53 3.74 -4.57 -1.69
C GLU A 53 3.97 -6.01 -2.15
N HIS A 54 4.47 -6.85 -1.26
CA HIS A 54 4.71 -8.27 -1.52
C HIS A 54 4.42 -9.08 -0.26
N ILE A 55 3.56 -10.10 -0.38
CA ILE A 55 3.23 -11.00 0.73
C ILE A 55 4.30 -12.09 0.80
N ILE A 56 5.03 -12.10 1.91
CA ILE A 56 6.06 -13.10 2.19
C ILE A 56 5.39 -14.38 2.69
N GLN A 57 5.51 -15.47 1.94
CA GLN A 57 4.78 -16.72 2.21
C GLN A 57 5.67 -17.86 2.72
N ASN A 58 7.00 -17.70 2.68
CA ASN A 58 7.94 -18.71 3.14
C ASN A 58 9.25 -18.08 3.62
N GLN A 59 10.03 -18.86 4.37
CA GLN A 59 11.29 -18.42 4.95
C GLN A 59 12.31 -17.97 3.90
N LYS A 60 12.42 -18.71 2.79
CA LYS A 60 13.35 -18.36 1.71
C LYS A 60 13.07 -16.98 1.11
N ALA A 61 11.80 -16.64 0.92
CA ALA A 61 11.39 -15.31 0.45
C ALA A 61 11.67 -14.23 1.51
N PHE A 62 11.47 -14.55 2.79
CA PHE A 62 11.84 -13.67 3.89
C PHE A 62 13.34 -13.35 3.86
N ASP A 63 14.19 -14.38 3.80
CA ASP A 63 15.64 -14.23 3.84
C ASP A 63 16.13 -13.34 2.69
N PHE A 64 15.66 -13.58 1.46
CA PHE A 64 16.05 -12.75 0.32
C PHE A 64 15.60 -11.29 0.42
N ILE A 65 14.38 -11.04 0.89
CA ILE A 65 13.87 -9.67 1.04
C ILE A 65 14.60 -8.96 2.19
N TYR A 66 14.87 -9.68 3.27
CA TYR A 66 15.63 -9.16 4.40
C TYR A 66 17.05 -8.77 3.97
N ASP A 67 17.76 -9.69 3.32
CA ASP A 67 19.11 -9.46 2.80
C ASP A 67 19.13 -8.29 1.81
N TYR A 68 18.12 -8.19 0.94
CA TYR A 68 17.99 -7.05 0.03
C TYR A 68 17.85 -5.73 0.79
N ILE A 69 16.93 -5.65 1.77
CA ILE A 69 16.69 -4.41 2.53
C ILE A 69 17.94 -3.99 3.31
N GLU A 70 18.62 -4.96 3.94
CA GLU A 70 19.83 -4.71 4.72
C GLU A 70 20.97 -4.18 3.84
N ASN A 71 21.14 -4.79 2.66
CA ASN A 71 22.29 -4.51 1.80
C ASN A 71 22.01 -3.48 0.68
N ASN A 72 20.78 -2.99 0.54
CA ASN A 72 20.40 -2.08 -0.57
C ASN A 72 21.25 -0.82 -0.60
N VAL A 73 21.42 -0.14 0.54
CA VAL A 73 22.21 1.11 0.61
C VAL A 73 23.66 0.88 0.21
N ILE A 74 24.22 -0.28 0.55
CA ILE A 74 25.61 -0.66 0.27
C ILE A 74 25.80 -1.04 -1.20
N ASN A 75 24.75 -1.51 -1.87
CA ASN A 75 24.79 -1.96 -3.26
C ASN A 75 24.15 -0.99 -4.25
N TRP A 76 23.73 0.21 -3.80
CA TRP A 76 23.02 1.18 -4.63
C TRP A 76 23.81 1.56 -5.88
N ASP A 77 25.11 1.79 -5.72
CA ASP A 77 26.06 2.14 -6.79
C ASP A 77 26.22 1.03 -7.85
N LYS A 78 25.82 -0.20 -7.53
CA LYS A 78 25.84 -1.36 -8.43
C LYS A 78 24.47 -1.67 -9.01
N ASP A 79 23.42 -0.98 -8.57
CA ASP A 79 22.07 -1.19 -9.06
C ASP A 79 21.90 -0.52 -10.43
N CYS A 80 21.59 -1.33 -11.44
CA CYS A 80 21.51 -0.93 -12.84
C CYS A 80 20.07 -0.72 -13.33
N PHE A 81 19.06 -0.81 -12.45
CA PHE A 81 17.66 -0.63 -12.81
C PHE A 81 17.21 0.82 -12.55
N TYR A 82 17.25 1.65 -13.59
CA TYR A 82 16.61 2.98 -13.67
C TYR A 82 15.41 2.96 -14.63
#